data_AF-H3CBL7-F1
#
_entry.id   AF-H3CBL7-F1
#
_cell.length_a   1.000
_cell.length_b   1.000
_cell.length_c   1.000
_cell.angle_alpha   90.00
_cell.angle_beta   90.00
_cell.angle_gamma   90.00
#
_symmetry.space_group_name_H-M   'P 1'
#
loop_
_entity.id
_entity.type
_entity.pdbx_description
1 polymer ?
#
loop_
_entity_poly.entity_id
_entity_poly.type
_entity_poly.pdbx_seq_one_letter_code
_entity_poly.pdbx_strand_id
1 'polypeptide(L)'
;KAESVTPCTMALIAKYVARHRLRDARLLDTIADFLVKKAEFLDSKVIQKLVFPFSRMSYRPSNQQQFFSRLEEVVELKALSSPLATVNILMSLFQLGHFPGLVLHRVFSSAFISNVTNSPYALIVRRYLSLLDAAVELEFREYSGPRLQDAHKVLMFDHALTADEVNRKYSYKGLVAEALRQLLGEHKYRQDQVLPPGYYTDFLLWMNGPGQVLPIRTGPGPALSVAPPSDVLYRQDSRRRGGVRRPPAPLVIVSVNDKWHYCHNCEVLVGSRAMRDRHLRLLGYVIVQLPYHELEKLNGIEEVKQYLHKKLLDVPLFGGEGSG
;
A
#
# COMPACT_ATOMS: atom_id res chain seq x y z
N LYS A 1 29.43 -20.45 0.24
CA LYS A 1 29.48 -18.98 0.50
C LYS A 1 28.64 -18.29 -0.58
N ALA A 2 27.90 -17.23 -0.28
CA ALA A 2 27.01 -16.58 -1.25
C ALA A 2 27.73 -16.08 -2.52
N GLU A 3 29.03 -15.85 -2.43
CA GLU A 3 29.89 -15.39 -3.54
C GLU A 3 30.06 -16.42 -4.67
N SER A 4 29.85 -17.71 -4.40
CA SER A 4 29.90 -18.77 -5.41
C SER A 4 28.54 -19.06 -6.06
N VAL A 5 27.49 -18.33 -5.68
CA VAL A 5 26.12 -18.56 -6.15
C VAL A 5 25.91 -17.79 -7.45
N THR A 6 25.36 -18.46 -8.47
CA THR A 6 25.05 -17.79 -9.74
C THR A 6 23.88 -16.80 -9.58
N PRO A 7 23.80 -15.74 -10.41
CA PRO A 7 22.64 -14.83 -10.40
C PRO A 7 21.29 -15.54 -10.56
N CYS A 8 21.22 -16.58 -11.39
CA CYS A 8 20.02 -17.39 -11.60
C CYS A 8 19.62 -18.11 -10.31
N THR A 9 20.58 -18.74 -9.63
CA THR A 9 20.34 -19.43 -8.36
C THR A 9 19.89 -18.44 -7.28
N MET A 10 20.55 -17.28 -7.15
CA MET A 10 20.16 -16.26 -6.17
C MET A 10 18.75 -15.72 -6.45
N ALA A 11 18.39 -15.51 -7.73
CA ALA A 11 17.05 -15.09 -8.12
C ALA A 11 15.97 -16.15 -7.79
N LEU A 12 16.29 -17.44 -7.88
CA LEU A 12 15.39 -18.53 -7.48
C LEU A 12 15.21 -18.55 -5.95
N ILE A 13 16.29 -18.39 -5.19
CA ILE A 13 16.25 -18.26 -3.73
C ILE A 13 15.36 -17.08 -3.34
N ALA A 14 15.62 -15.89 -3.90
CA ALA A 14 14.82 -14.69 -3.66
C ALA A 14 13.33 -14.91 -3.98
N LYS A 15 13.02 -15.53 -5.13
CA LYS A 15 11.65 -15.88 -5.51
C LYS A 15 10.99 -16.82 -4.49
N TYR A 16 11.71 -17.83 -4.01
CA TYR A 16 11.22 -18.76 -3.00
C TYR A 16 10.90 -18.04 -1.69
N VAL A 17 11.84 -17.23 -1.19
CA VAL A 17 11.68 -16.42 0.02
C VAL A 17 10.43 -15.53 -0.08
N ALA A 18 10.28 -14.80 -1.19
CA ALA A 18 9.13 -13.93 -1.42
C ALA A 18 7.79 -14.70 -1.52
N ARG A 19 7.78 -15.85 -2.22
CA ARG A 19 6.58 -16.70 -2.38
C ARG A 19 6.08 -17.18 -1.03
N HIS A 20 6.98 -17.63 -0.17
CA HIS A 20 6.67 -18.15 1.16
C HIS A 20 6.62 -17.06 2.23
N ARG A 21 6.91 -15.80 1.89
CA ARG A 21 6.94 -14.65 2.82
C ARG A 21 7.80 -14.93 4.05
N LEU A 22 8.96 -15.58 3.83
CA LEU A 22 9.90 -15.93 4.89
C LEU A 22 10.75 -14.72 5.23
N ARG A 23 10.56 -14.16 6.43
CA ARG A 23 11.32 -13.03 6.92
C ARG A 23 12.50 -13.51 7.76
N ASP A 24 13.50 -14.07 7.09
CA ASP A 24 14.78 -14.47 7.71
C ASP A 24 15.85 -13.41 7.43
N ALA A 25 16.37 -12.79 8.49
CA ALA A 25 17.32 -11.68 8.38
C ALA A 25 18.64 -12.10 7.71
N ARG A 26 19.19 -13.27 8.05
CA ARG A 26 20.47 -13.74 7.51
C ARG A 26 20.37 -13.98 6.01
N LEU A 27 19.27 -14.62 5.59
CA LEU A 27 19.02 -14.89 4.18
C LEU A 27 18.79 -13.61 3.38
N LEU A 28 18.02 -12.67 3.93
CA LEU A 28 17.74 -11.39 3.27
C LEU A 28 18.99 -10.50 3.19
N ASP A 29 19.78 -10.42 4.25
CA ASP A 29 21.06 -9.70 4.23
C ASP A 29 22.04 -10.33 3.23
N THR A 30 22.05 -11.66 3.12
CA THR A 30 22.86 -12.36 2.10
C THR A 30 22.44 -11.98 0.67
N ILE A 31 21.14 -11.87 0.40
CA ILE A 31 20.62 -11.42 -0.90
C ILE A 31 21.01 -9.94 -1.14
N ALA A 32 20.96 -9.11 -0.09
CA ALA A 32 21.34 -7.70 -0.18
C ALA A 32 22.82 -7.53 -0.53
N ASP A 33 23.70 -8.24 0.17
CA ASP A 33 25.15 -8.27 -0.10
C ASP A 33 25.46 -8.74 -1.53
N PHE A 34 24.75 -9.77 -2.00
CA PHE A 34 24.88 -10.25 -3.37
C PHE A 34 24.48 -9.17 -4.38
N LEU A 35 23.36 -8.48 -4.15
CA LEU A 35 22.91 -7.40 -5.02
C LEU A 35 23.94 -6.27 -5.05
N VAL A 36 24.41 -5.80 -3.90
CA VAL A 36 25.41 -4.72 -3.81
C VAL A 36 26.66 -5.06 -4.62
N LYS A 37 27.18 -6.28 -4.49
CA LYS A 37 28.40 -6.74 -5.16
C LYS A 37 28.26 -6.97 -6.67
N LYS A 38 27.05 -7.27 -7.18
CA LYS A 38 26.87 -7.77 -8.55
C LYS A 38 25.93 -6.92 -9.41
N ALA A 39 25.19 -5.97 -8.86
CA ALA A 39 24.07 -5.29 -9.53
C ALA A 39 24.38 -4.74 -10.93
N GLU A 40 25.58 -4.18 -11.16
CA GLU A 40 25.98 -3.65 -12.46
C GLU A 40 25.88 -4.69 -13.58
N PHE A 41 26.26 -5.94 -13.29
CA PHE A 41 26.27 -7.05 -14.25
C PHE A 41 24.92 -7.79 -14.36
N LEU A 42 23.91 -7.40 -13.58
CA LEU A 42 22.62 -8.09 -13.56
C LEU A 42 21.62 -7.43 -14.50
N ASP A 43 20.83 -8.23 -15.21
CA ASP A 43 19.68 -7.71 -15.95
C ASP A 43 18.61 -7.13 -15.00
N SER A 44 17.87 -6.12 -15.44
CA SER A 44 16.83 -5.46 -14.63
C SER A 44 15.77 -6.44 -14.11
N LYS A 45 15.45 -7.50 -14.86
CA LYS A 45 14.52 -8.56 -14.42
C LYS A 45 15.08 -9.40 -13.26
N VAL A 46 16.40 -9.61 -13.23
CA VAL A 46 17.07 -10.30 -12.11
C VAL A 46 17.08 -9.39 -10.89
N ILE A 47 17.45 -8.11 -11.07
CA ILE A 47 17.42 -7.11 -10.00
C ILE A 47 16.01 -7.03 -9.39
N GLN A 48 14.97 -6.94 -10.21
CA GLN A 48 13.58 -6.96 -9.75
C GLN A 48 13.27 -8.17 -8.85
N LYS A 49 13.70 -9.38 -9.25
CA LYS A 49 13.48 -10.60 -8.45
C LYS A 49 14.25 -10.58 -7.13
N LEU A 50 15.44 -9.98 -7.09
CA LEU A 50 16.26 -9.86 -5.89
C LEU A 50 15.75 -8.79 -4.92
N VAL A 51 15.14 -7.71 -5.43
CA VAL A 51 14.60 -6.60 -4.62
C VAL A 51 13.21 -6.93 -4.06
N PHE A 52 12.38 -7.66 -4.82
CA PHE A 52 11.00 -7.98 -4.42
C PHE A 52 10.83 -8.62 -3.02
N PRO A 53 11.70 -9.51 -2.53
CA PRO A 53 11.57 -10.07 -1.19
C PRO A 53 11.61 -8.98 -0.10
N PHE A 54 12.50 -7.98 -0.20
CA PHE A 54 12.61 -6.92 0.79
C PHE A 54 11.29 -6.16 0.99
N SER A 55 10.65 -5.76 -0.11
CA SER A 55 9.34 -5.12 -0.06
C SER A 55 8.26 -6.09 0.43
N ARG A 56 8.26 -7.34 -0.03
CA ARG A 56 7.26 -8.33 0.37
C ARG A 56 7.25 -8.62 1.87
N MET A 57 8.41 -8.60 2.54
CA MET A 57 8.51 -8.83 3.99
C MET A 57 8.75 -7.56 4.82
N SER A 58 8.60 -6.37 4.22
CA SER A 58 8.83 -5.09 4.89
C SER A 58 10.18 -5.08 5.65
N TYR A 59 11.23 -5.57 5.00
CA TYR A 59 12.55 -5.75 5.59
C TYR A 59 13.57 -4.83 4.92
N ARG A 60 14.25 -4.01 5.73
CA ARG A 60 15.42 -3.24 5.31
C ARG A 60 16.68 -4.01 5.76
N PRO A 61 17.63 -4.28 4.87
CA PRO A 61 18.81 -5.07 5.21
C PRO A 61 19.79 -4.31 6.10
N SER A 62 20.66 -5.05 6.78
CA SER A 62 21.69 -4.48 7.67
C SER A 62 22.62 -3.50 6.95
N ASN A 63 22.89 -3.73 5.66
CA ASN A 63 23.70 -2.86 4.77
C ASN A 63 22.85 -1.84 3.98
N GLN A 64 21.68 -1.42 4.49
CA GLN A 64 20.67 -0.64 3.76
C GLN A 64 21.21 0.58 2.98
N GLN A 65 22.17 1.32 3.51
CA GLN A 65 22.72 2.50 2.83
C GLN A 65 23.39 2.12 1.51
N GLN A 66 24.28 1.11 1.52
CA GLN A 66 24.96 0.62 0.33
C GLN A 66 23.97 -0.06 -0.62
N PHE A 67 23.02 -0.82 -0.06
CA PHE A 67 21.98 -1.49 -0.83
C PHE A 67 21.14 -0.51 -1.66
N PHE A 68 20.60 0.53 -1.02
CA PHE A 68 19.78 1.52 -1.72
C PHE A 68 20.61 2.35 -2.69
N SER A 69 21.78 2.85 -2.27
CA SER A 69 22.65 3.64 -3.13
C SER A 69 23.02 2.90 -4.42
N ARG A 70 23.44 1.62 -4.32
CA ARG A 70 23.80 0.82 -5.48
C ARG A 70 22.60 0.48 -6.36
N LEU A 71 21.44 0.26 -5.76
CA LEU A 71 20.22 -0.02 -6.50
C LEU A 71 19.74 1.19 -7.29
N GLU A 72 19.81 2.40 -6.72
CA GLU A 72 19.48 3.65 -7.40
C GLU A 72 20.33 3.87 -8.65
N GLU A 73 21.64 3.78 -8.50
CA GLU A 73 22.60 3.95 -9.61
C GLU A 73 22.27 3.02 -10.78
N VAL A 74 22.11 1.72 -10.49
CA VAL A 74 21.90 0.71 -11.53
C VAL A 74 20.50 0.83 -12.16
N VAL A 75 19.49 1.16 -11.37
CA VAL A 75 18.11 1.31 -11.86
C VAL A 75 17.97 2.58 -12.70
N GLU A 76 18.65 3.67 -12.34
CA GLU A 76 18.65 4.90 -13.15
C GLU A 76 19.21 4.63 -14.54
N LEU A 77 20.39 3.99 -14.62
CA LEU A 77 21.05 3.65 -15.87
C LEU A 77 20.21 2.73 -16.76
N LYS A 78 19.45 1.81 -16.15
CA LYS A 78 18.65 0.79 -16.85
C LYS A 78 17.17 1.17 -16.99
N ALA A 79 16.78 2.39 -16.60
CA ALA A 79 15.37 2.77 -16.47
C ALA A 79 14.60 2.62 -17.78
N LEU A 80 15.14 3.19 -18.88
CA LEU A 80 14.50 3.22 -20.19
C LEU A 80 14.57 1.89 -20.94
N SER A 81 15.58 1.06 -20.69
CA SER A 81 15.78 -0.22 -21.39
C SER A 81 14.88 -1.33 -20.84
N SER A 82 14.43 -1.23 -19.60
CA SER A 82 13.52 -2.22 -18.99
C SER A 82 12.40 -1.57 -18.17
N PRO A 83 11.49 -0.79 -18.80
CA PRO A 83 10.54 0.06 -18.08
C PRO A 83 9.66 -0.67 -17.07
N LEU A 84 9.15 -1.87 -17.41
CA LEU A 84 8.31 -2.66 -16.51
C LEU A 84 9.09 -3.14 -15.27
N ALA A 85 10.35 -3.56 -15.44
CA ALA A 85 11.18 -3.97 -14.30
C ALA A 85 11.49 -2.75 -13.41
N THR A 86 11.80 -1.61 -14.02
CA THR A 86 12.05 -0.33 -13.34
C THR A 86 10.88 0.08 -12.44
N VAL A 87 9.65 0.11 -12.95
CA VAL A 87 8.48 0.48 -12.13
C VAL A 87 8.18 -0.53 -11.03
N ASN A 88 8.43 -1.82 -11.24
CA ASN A 88 8.29 -2.84 -10.20
C ASN A 88 9.34 -2.71 -9.09
N ILE A 89 10.57 -2.35 -9.45
CA ILE A 89 11.63 -2.06 -8.48
C ILE A 89 11.25 -0.81 -7.68
N LEU A 90 10.81 0.27 -8.34
CA LEU A 90 10.33 1.47 -7.65
C LEU A 90 9.16 1.17 -6.71
N MET A 91 8.20 0.35 -7.13
CA MET A 91 7.09 -0.08 -6.26
C MET A 91 7.61 -0.77 -4.99
N SER A 92 8.65 -1.59 -5.13
CA SER A 92 9.29 -2.26 -3.99
C SER A 92 10.00 -1.26 -3.08
N LEU A 93 10.70 -0.28 -3.64
CA LEU A 93 11.36 0.80 -2.88
C LEU A 93 10.35 1.65 -2.10
N PHE A 94 9.23 2.02 -2.72
CA PHE A 94 8.18 2.80 -2.07
C PHE A 94 7.49 2.03 -0.94
N GLN A 95 7.28 0.72 -1.12
CA GLN A 95 6.79 -0.13 -0.04
C GLN A 95 7.74 -0.14 1.17
N LEU A 96 9.05 -0.06 0.90
CA LEU A 96 10.09 0.10 1.91
C LEU A 96 10.25 1.53 2.43
N GLY A 97 9.50 2.52 1.91
CA GLY A 97 9.62 3.93 2.26
C GLY A 97 10.93 4.56 1.79
N HIS A 98 11.44 4.13 0.64
CA HIS A 98 12.65 4.67 0.01
C HIS A 98 12.30 5.30 -1.34
N PHE A 99 12.70 6.56 -1.55
CA PHE A 99 12.22 7.39 -2.67
C PHE A 99 13.40 7.93 -3.51
N PRO A 100 13.82 7.22 -4.58
CA PRO A 100 15.02 7.57 -5.33
C PRO A 100 14.77 8.69 -6.35
N GLY A 101 15.11 9.94 -5.98
CA GLY A 101 14.76 11.16 -6.74
C GLY A 101 15.20 11.15 -8.21
N LEU A 102 16.44 10.75 -8.50
CA LEU A 102 16.97 10.73 -9.88
C LEU A 102 16.24 9.69 -10.75
N VAL A 103 15.95 8.52 -10.19
CA VAL A 103 15.16 7.48 -10.89
C VAL A 103 13.73 7.98 -11.15
N LEU A 104 13.13 8.70 -10.20
CA LEU A 104 11.80 9.30 -10.38
C LEU A 104 11.79 10.34 -11.51
N HIS A 105 12.84 11.17 -11.64
CA HIS A 105 12.97 12.10 -12.77
C HIS A 105 12.96 11.38 -14.11
N ARG A 106 13.64 10.23 -14.21
CA ARG A 106 13.64 9.39 -15.41
C ARG A 106 12.26 8.79 -15.67
N VAL A 107 11.63 8.21 -14.66
CA VAL A 107 10.37 7.46 -14.79
C VAL A 107 9.17 8.36 -15.08
N PHE A 108 9.13 9.58 -14.54
CA PHE A 108 8.09 10.56 -14.86
C PHE A 108 8.44 11.47 -16.05
N SER A 109 9.54 11.21 -16.75
CA SER A 109 9.87 11.93 -17.99
C SER A 109 8.90 11.58 -19.12
N SER A 110 8.69 12.53 -20.05
CA SER A 110 7.89 12.29 -21.26
C SER A 110 8.43 11.13 -22.09
N ALA A 111 9.77 10.98 -22.17
CA ALA A 111 10.42 9.89 -22.88
C ALA A 111 10.04 8.52 -22.30
N PHE A 112 10.06 8.37 -20.96
CA PHE A 112 9.66 7.12 -20.31
C PHE A 112 8.17 6.84 -20.49
N ILE A 113 7.31 7.84 -20.28
CA ILE A 113 5.86 7.69 -20.40
C ILE A 113 5.46 7.31 -21.83
N SER A 114 6.05 7.95 -22.84
CA SER A 114 5.79 7.64 -24.25
C SER A 114 6.22 6.20 -24.59
N ASN A 115 7.40 5.78 -24.12
CA ASN A 115 7.90 4.42 -24.31
C ASN A 115 6.92 3.36 -23.76
N VAL A 116 6.41 3.54 -22.53
CA VAL A 116 5.53 2.55 -21.91
C VAL A 116 4.10 2.57 -22.44
N THR A 117 3.60 3.73 -22.87
CA THR A 117 2.23 3.89 -23.38
C THR A 117 2.02 3.13 -24.69
N ASN A 118 3.09 2.97 -25.49
CA ASN A 118 3.07 2.23 -26.75
C ASN A 118 3.42 0.73 -26.59
N SER A 119 3.51 0.24 -25.36
CA SER A 119 3.92 -1.15 -25.07
C SER A 119 2.72 -2.05 -24.73
N PRO A 120 2.84 -3.39 -24.86
CA PRO A 120 1.78 -4.32 -24.45
C PRO A 120 1.48 -4.28 -22.94
N TYR A 121 2.36 -3.66 -22.15
CA TYR A 121 2.19 -3.51 -20.70
C TYR A 121 1.66 -2.13 -20.30
N ALA A 122 1.22 -1.30 -21.25
CA ALA A 122 0.80 0.08 -21.01
C ALA A 122 -0.20 0.21 -19.85
N LEU A 123 -1.22 -0.66 -19.79
CA LEU A 123 -2.25 -0.59 -18.76
C LEU A 123 -1.68 -0.84 -17.35
N ILE A 124 -0.89 -1.91 -17.16
CA ILE A 124 -0.32 -2.23 -15.85
C ILE A 124 0.73 -1.20 -15.43
N VAL A 125 1.53 -0.69 -16.37
CA VAL A 125 2.50 0.35 -16.07
C VAL A 125 1.80 1.67 -15.70
N ARG A 126 0.72 2.05 -16.38
CA ARG A 126 -0.08 3.23 -16.00
C ARG A 126 -0.65 3.12 -14.59
N ARG A 127 -1.10 1.93 -14.17
CA ARG A 127 -1.55 1.66 -12.79
C ARG A 127 -0.42 1.85 -11.78
N TYR A 128 0.76 1.32 -12.07
CA TYR A 128 1.93 1.52 -11.21
C TYR A 128 2.38 2.98 -11.16
N LEU A 129 2.47 3.66 -12.30
CA LEU A 129 2.83 5.08 -12.36
C LEU A 129 1.84 5.94 -11.57
N SER A 130 0.55 5.63 -11.65
CA SER A 130 -0.49 6.36 -10.91
C SER A 130 -0.34 6.17 -9.40
N LEU A 131 -0.07 4.94 -8.94
CA LEU A 131 0.20 4.71 -7.52
C LEU A 131 1.51 5.38 -7.08
N LEU A 132 2.58 5.30 -7.89
CA LEU A 132 3.86 5.95 -7.58
C LEU A 132 3.68 7.47 -7.49
N ASP A 133 2.94 8.09 -8.40
CA ASP A 133 2.68 9.53 -8.36
C ASP A 133 1.95 9.94 -7.08
N ALA A 134 0.90 9.21 -6.71
CA ALA A 134 0.18 9.45 -5.46
C ALA A 134 1.05 9.22 -4.22
N ALA A 135 1.90 8.19 -4.25
CA ALA A 135 2.83 7.91 -3.17
C ALA A 135 3.87 9.01 -2.98
N VAL A 136 4.40 9.59 -4.08
CA VAL A 136 5.29 10.75 -4.03
C VAL A 136 4.59 11.92 -3.34
N GLU A 137 3.34 12.21 -3.71
CA GLU A 137 2.57 13.29 -3.10
C GLU A 137 2.33 13.10 -1.60
N LEU A 138 2.10 11.85 -1.18
CA LEU A 138 1.80 11.52 0.21
C LEU A 138 3.06 11.45 1.08
N GLU A 139 4.10 10.75 0.63
CA GLU A 139 5.27 10.38 1.43
C GLU A 139 6.54 11.19 1.11
N PHE A 140 6.66 11.80 -0.08
CA PHE A 140 7.88 12.50 -0.50
C PHE A 140 7.62 13.95 -0.93
N ARG A 141 7.22 14.78 0.05
CA ARG A 141 6.78 16.17 -0.15
C ARG A 141 7.86 17.11 -0.70
N GLU A 142 9.13 16.78 -0.50
CA GLU A 142 10.28 17.56 -0.96
C GLU A 142 10.59 17.32 -2.45
N TYR A 143 9.93 16.36 -3.09
CA TYR A 143 10.17 16.05 -4.50
C TYR A 143 9.76 17.21 -5.40
N SER A 144 10.73 17.74 -6.14
CA SER A 144 10.55 18.86 -7.08
C SER A 144 10.65 18.45 -8.55
N GLY A 145 10.63 17.15 -8.85
CA GLY A 145 10.78 16.62 -10.20
C GLY A 145 9.46 16.51 -10.99
N PRO A 146 9.51 15.95 -12.21
CA PRO A 146 8.34 15.69 -13.03
C PRO A 146 7.32 14.79 -12.33
N ARG A 147 6.03 15.03 -12.58
CA ARG A 147 4.89 14.28 -12.03
C ARG A 147 4.06 13.69 -13.18
N LEU A 148 3.26 12.66 -12.88
CA LEU A 148 2.37 12.05 -13.86
C LEU A 148 1.22 13.00 -14.23
N GLN A 149 1.03 13.23 -15.53
CA GLN A 149 -0.08 14.05 -16.02
C GLN A 149 -1.44 13.38 -15.80
N ASP A 150 -2.47 14.17 -15.54
CA ASP A 150 -3.82 13.67 -15.21
C ASP A 150 -4.42 12.78 -16.30
N ALA A 151 -4.14 13.05 -17.58
CA ALA A 151 -4.58 12.23 -18.70
C ALA A 151 -4.08 10.76 -18.64
N HIS A 152 -2.98 10.52 -17.92
CA HIS A 152 -2.41 9.18 -17.77
C HIS A 152 -2.85 8.48 -16.48
N LYS A 153 -3.40 9.22 -15.50
CA LYS A 153 -3.79 8.69 -14.19
C LYS A 153 -4.95 7.70 -14.31
N VAL A 154 -4.80 6.57 -13.62
CA VAL A 154 -5.81 5.50 -13.50
C VAL A 154 -5.75 4.92 -12.09
N LEU A 155 -6.84 4.34 -11.61
CA LEU A 155 -6.85 3.65 -10.32
C LEU A 155 -6.07 2.34 -10.41
N MET A 156 -5.19 2.08 -9.44
CA MET A 156 -4.26 0.96 -9.49
C MET A 156 -4.95 -0.41 -9.60
N PHE A 157 -6.06 -0.59 -8.89
CA PHE A 157 -6.69 -1.90 -8.75
C PHE A 157 -8.05 -2.03 -9.43
N ASP A 158 -8.42 -1.05 -10.26
CA ASP A 158 -9.69 -1.10 -10.99
C ASP A 158 -9.82 -2.40 -11.79
N HIS A 159 -10.86 -3.19 -11.53
CA HIS A 159 -11.08 -4.53 -12.12
C HIS A 159 -9.90 -5.52 -12.02
N ALA A 160 -8.97 -5.36 -11.08
CA ALA A 160 -7.84 -6.27 -10.92
C ALA A 160 -8.19 -7.44 -9.99
N LEU A 161 -7.99 -8.69 -10.46
CA LEU A 161 -8.05 -9.87 -9.59
C LEU A 161 -6.97 -9.76 -8.50
N THR A 162 -7.39 -9.50 -7.26
CA THR A 162 -6.47 -9.37 -6.13
C THR A 162 -6.25 -10.70 -5.42
N ALA A 163 -5.16 -10.80 -4.66
CA ALA A 163 -4.96 -11.94 -3.76
C ALA A 163 -6.11 -12.10 -2.76
N ASP A 164 -6.82 -11.02 -2.43
CA ASP A 164 -7.93 -11.02 -1.48
C ASP A 164 -9.16 -11.67 -2.09
N GLU A 165 -9.44 -11.41 -3.37
CA GLU A 165 -10.55 -12.05 -4.08
C GLU A 165 -10.34 -13.56 -4.21
N VAL A 166 -9.12 -13.99 -4.55
CA VAL A 166 -8.77 -15.42 -4.67
C VAL A 166 -8.88 -16.14 -3.32
N ASN A 167 -8.51 -15.47 -2.23
CA ASN A 167 -8.48 -16.07 -0.90
C ASN A 167 -9.71 -15.75 -0.04
N ARG A 168 -10.74 -15.11 -0.61
CA ARG A 168 -11.92 -14.63 0.13
C ARG A 168 -12.59 -15.69 0.99
N LYS A 169 -12.58 -16.96 0.56
CA LYS A 169 -13.14 -18.10 1.32
C LYS A 169 -12.45 -18.38 2.66
N TYR A 170 -11.20 -17.94 2.83
CA TYR A 170 -10.43 -18.11 4.07
C TYR A 170 -10.38 -16.83 4.90
N SER A 171 -11.12 -15.80 4.50
CA SER A 171 -11.11 -14.50 5.17
C SER A 171 -12.08 -14.46 6.34
N TYR A 172 -11.69 -13.78 7.41
CA TYR A 172 -12.58 -13.47 8.53
C TYR A 172 -13.58 -12.35 8.22
N LYS A 173 -13.49 -11.74 7.02
CA LYS A 173 -14.31 -10.60 6.63
C LYS A 173 -15.81 -10.84 6.72
N GLY A 174 -16.30 -12.03 6.34
CA GLY A 174 -17.72 -12.36 6.45
C GLY A 174 -18.21 -12.38 7.89
N LEU A 175 -17.42 -12.95 8.81
CA LEU A 175 -17.72 -12.99 10.24
C LEU A 175 -17.68 -11.59 10.86
N VAL A 176 -16.69 -10.78 10.49
CA VAL A 176 -16.59 -9.37 10.93
C VAL A 176 -17.75 -8.53 10.38
N ALA A 177 -18.15 -8.73 9.13
CA ALA A 177 -19.29 -8.05 8.53
C ALA A 177 -20.59 -8.34 9.32
N GLU A 178 -20.84 -9.61 9.63
CA GLU A 178 -22.01 -10.00 10.41
C GLU A 178 -21.97 -9.42 11.83
N ALA A 179 -20.81 -9.39 12.48
CA ALA A 179 -20.66 -8.84 13.82
C ALA A 179 -20.87 -7.32 13.82
N LEU A 180 -20.29 -6.58 12.87
CA LEU A 180 -20.53 -5.15 12.69
C LEU A 180 -21.99 -4.84 12.42
N ARG A 181 -22.65 -5.66 11.59
CA ARG A 181 -24.08 -5.56 11.30
C ARG A 181 -24.93 -5.65 12.56
N GLN A 182 -24.68 -6.66 13.40
CA GLN A 182 -25.42 -6.83 14.66
C GLN A 182 -25.10 -5.75 15.71
N LEU A 183 -23.86 -5.24 15.75
CA LEU A 183 -23.45 -4.21 16.70
C LEU A 183 -23.94 -2.80 16.34
N LEU A 184 -23.77 -2.42 15.08
CA LEU A 184 -23.92 -1.04 14.62
C LEU A 184 -25.19 -0.84 13.79
N GLY A 185 -25.64 -1.89 13.11
CA GLY A 185 -26.68 -1.82 12.07
C GLY A 185 -26.09 -1.57 10.68
N GLU A 186 -26.78 -2.04 9.64
CA GLU A 186 -26.31 -2.04 8.24
C GLU A 186 -26.03 -0.63 7.67
N HIS A 187 -26.66 0.41 8.20
CA HIS A 187 -26.55 1.79 7.68
C HIS A 187 -25.40 2.60 8.28
N LYS A 188 -24.60 2.02 9.18
CA LYS A 188 -23.53 2.73 9.90
C LYS A 188 -22.13 2.50 9.33
N TYR A 189 -21.98 1.63 8.34
CA TYR A 189 -20.70 1.40 7.66
C TYR A 189 -20.90 1.21 6.15
N ARG A 190 -19.83 1.45 5.38
CA ARG A 190 -19.75 1.05 3.96
C ARG A 190 -18.75 -0.08 3.84
N GLN A 191 -19.09 -1.11 3.07
CA GLN A 191 -18.19 -2.22 2.80
C GLN A 191 -17.49 -2.04 1.44
N ASP A 192 -16.29 -2.60 1.30
CA ASP A 192 -15.62 -2.78 0.01
C ASP A 192 -15.40 -1.48 -0.79
N GLN A 193 -15.08 -0.39 -0.08
CA GLN A 193 -14.87 0.91 -0.73
C GLN A 193 -13.47 1.00 -1.33
N VAL A 194 -13.40 1.54 -2.55
CA VAL A 194 -12.15 1.92 -3.21
C VAL A 194 -11.88 3.39 -2.93
N LEU A 195 -10.84 3.65 -2.15
CA LEU A 195 -10.42 5.00 -1.79
C LEU A 195 -9.22 5.43 -2.65
N PRO A 196 -9.09 6.72 -3.01
CA PRO A 196 -7.89 7.20 -3.71
C PRO A 196 -6.60 6.81 -2.97
N PRO A 197 -5.51 6.45 -3.67
CA PRO A 197 -5.34 6.36 -5.14
C PRO A 197 -5.82 5.04 -5.79
N GLY A 198 -6.65 4.25 -5.09
CA GLY A 198 -7.19 2.97 -5.57
C GLY A 198 -7.23 1.89 -4.50
N TYR A 199 -6.98 2.22 -3.23
CA TYR A 199 -6.92 1.25 -2.14
C TYR A 199 -8.29 0.69 -1.77
N TYR A 200 -8.38 -0.64 -1.78
CA TYR A 200 -9.51 -1.35 -1.20
C TYR A 200 -9.49 -1.28 0.33
N THR A 201 -10.65 -1.02 0.89
CA THR A 201 -10.95 -1.01 2.32
C THR A 201 -12.07 -1.99 2.63
N ASP A 202 -12.00 -2.62 3.80
CA ASP A 202 -13.00 -3.63 4.17
C ASP A 202 -14.27 -2.99 4.69
N PHE A 203 -14.16 -2.16 5.73
CA PHE A 203 -15.28 -1.42 6.30
C PHE A 203 -14.88 0.02 6.61
N LEU A 204 -15.71 0.96 6.17
CA LEU A 204 -15.55 2.39 6.39
C LEU A 204 -16.65 2.89 7.31
N LEU A 205 -16.27 3.49 8.43
CA LEU A 205 -17.15 4.00 9.47
C LEU A 205 -16.91 5.51 9.66
N TRP A 206 -17.96 6.20 10.06
CA TRP A 206 -17.89 7.59 10.51
C TRP A 206 -18.02 7.61 12.01
N MET A 207 -17.06 8.24 12.70
CA MET A 207 -17.14 8.44 14.15
C MET A 207 -17.15 9.94 14.44
N ASN A 208 -17.83 10.34 15.52
CA ASN A 208 -17.71 11.69 16.06
C ASN A 208 -16.62 11.75 17.14
N GLY A 209 -16.27 12.96 17.62
CA GLY A 209 -15.29 13.14 18.71
C GLY A 209 -15.52 12.25 19.94
N PRO A 210 -16.75 12.05 20.45
CA PRO A 210 -17.01 11.19 21.60
C PRO A 210 -17.02 9.68 21.30
N GLY A 211 -16.59 9.21 20.12
CA GLY A 211 -16.50 7.77 19.84
C GLY A 211 -17.76 7.09 19.34
N GLN A 212 -18.80 7.84 19.02
CA GLN A 212 -20.05 7.29 18.52
C GLN A 212 -19.99 7.12 16.99
N VAL A 213 -20.39 5.93 16.53
CA VAL A 213 -20.54 5.64 15.10
C VAL A 213 -21.80 6.31 14.55
N LEU A 214 -21.63 7.15 13.52
CA LEU A 214 -22.69 7.91 12.86
C LEU A 214 -23.28 7.14 11.66
N PRO A 215 -24.59 7.31 11.37
CA PRO A 215 -25.21 6.74 10.17
C PRO A 215 -24.73 7.43 8.88
N ILE A 216 -24.57 6.66 7.81
CA ILE A 216 -24.06 7.13 6.52
C ILE A 216 -25.23 7.29 5.56
N ARG A 217 -25.86 8.47 5.53
CA ARG A 217 -27.00 8.74 4.65
C ARG A 217 -26.59 8.78 3.17
N THR A 218 -27.34 8.06 2.35
CA THR A 218 -27.33 8.16 0.88
C THR A 218 -28.57 8.93 0.43
N GLY A 219 -28.43 10.24 0.17
CA GLY A 219 -29.52 11.04 -0.39
C GLY A 219 -29.13 12.51 -0.64
N PRO A 220 -29.72 13.19 -1.65
CA PRO A 220 -29.47 14.60 -1.94
C PRO A 220 -30.35 15.46 -1.03
N GLY A 221 -29.81 15.91 0.11
CA GLY A 221 -30.47 16.84 1.04
C GLY A 221 -29.45 17.71 1.77
N PRO A 222 -29.81 18.94 2.18
CA PRO A 222 -28.86 19.89 2.75
C PRO A 222 -28.54 19.55 4.22
N ALA A 223 -27.31 19.87 4.64
CA ALA A 223 -26.71 19.69 5.99
C ALA A 223 -26.02 18.34 6.29
N LEU A 224 -25.07 17.99 5.42
CA LEU A 224 -23.65 17.65 5.66
C LEU A 224 -23.21 17.01 4.35
N SER A 225 -23.06 17.85 3.30
CA SER A 225 -22.58 17.40 2.00
C SER A 225 -21.10 17.04 2.15
N VAL A 226 -20.87 15.83 2.63
CA VAL A 226 -19.61 15.13 2.45
C VAL A 226 -19.97 14.05 1.47
N ALA A 227 -19.82 14.36 0.18
CA ALA A 227 -19.88 13.33 -0.83
C ALA A 227 -18.90 12.20 -0.41
N PRO A 228 -19.13 10.94 -0.80
CA PRO A 228 -18.14 9.89 -0.58
C PRO A 228 -16.75 10.43 -1.01
N PRO A 229 -15.65 10.09 -0.32
CA PRO A 229 -14.32 10.64 -0.64
C PRO A 229 -13.96 10.52 -2.12
N SER A 230 -14.55 9.54 -2.83
CA SER A 230 -14.47 9.36 -4.28
C SER A 230 -14.96 10.58 -5.09
N ASP A 231 -16.02 11.26 -4.65
CA ASP A 231 -16.59 12.46 -5.32
C ASP A 231 -15.91 13.77 -4.89
N VAL A 232 -15.40 13.86 -3.65
CA VAL A 232 -14.81 15.11 -3.12
C VAL A 232 -13.35 15.27 -3.53
N LEU A 233 -12.62 14.17 -3.77
CA LEU A 233 -11.22 14.23 -4.19
C LEU A 233 -11.02 14.38 -5.70
N TYR A 234 -12.07 14.12 -6.51
CA TYR A 234 -12.04 14.28 -7.97
C TYR A 234 -13.01 15.35 -8.51
N ARG A 235 -13.68 16.15 -7.66
CA ARG A 235 -14.36 17.36 -8.14
C ARG A 235 -13.29 18.39 -8.54
N GLN A 236 -13.01 18.43 -9.85
CA GLN A 236 -12.19 19.42 -10.53
C GLN A 236 -12.77 20.82 -10.31
N ASP A 237 -12.16 21.59 -9.41
CA ASP A 237 -12.17 23.06 -9.51
C ASP A 237 -10.79 23.49 -10.00
N SER A 238 -10.72 23.82 -11.28
CA SER A 238 -9.52 24.14 -12.07
C SER A 238 -8.83 25.46 -11.70
N ARG A 239 -8.90 25.92 -10.44
CA ARG A 239 -8.32 27.22 -10.02
C ARG A 239 -7.64 27.30 -8.67
N ARG A 240 -7.35 26.20 -7.97
CA ARG A 240 -6.47 26.25 -6.79
C ARG A 240 -5.54 25.05 -6.76
N ARG A 241 -4.24 25.28 -6.56
CA ARG A 241 -3.28 24.24 -6.12
C ARG A 241 -3.91 23.52 -4.92
N GLY A 242 -4.48 22.35 -5.13
CA GLY A 242 -5.39 21.74 -4.17
C GLY A 242 -4.87 20.39 -3.74
N GLY A 243 -4.11 20.35 -2.65
CA GLY A 243 -3.71 19.11 -2.00
C GLY A 243 -4.93 18.29 -1.55
N VAL A 244 -4.71 17.00 -1.34
CA VAL A 244 -5.70 16.06 -0.80
C VAL A 244 -6.42 16.69 0.41
N ARG A 245 -7.71 16.97 0.26
CA ARG A 245 -8.55 17.46 1.36
C ARG A 245 -8.74 16.35 2.38
N ARG A 246 -8.32 16.61 3.62
CA ARG A 246 -8.60 15.72 4.76
C ARG A 246 -10.11 15.54 4.92
N PRO A 247 -10.57 14.34 5.31
CA PRO A 247 -11.98 14.12 5.60
C PRO A 247 -12.48 15.06 6.72
N PRO A 248 -13.72 15.57 6.62
CA PRO A 248 -14.29 16.55 7.58
C PRO A 248 -14.72 15.94 8.93
N ALA A 249 -14.66 14.63 9.10
CA ALA A 249 -14.90 13.90 10.35
C ALA A 249 -13.89 12.74 10.43
N PRO A 250 -13.55 12.18 11.60
CA PRO A 250 -12.65 11.04 11.66
C PRO A 250 -13.31 9.84 10.98
N LEU A 251 -12.87 9.55 9.76
CA LEU A 251 -13.24 8.34 9.04
C LEU A 251 -12.35 7.21 9.55
N VAL A 252 -13.01 6.17 10.05
CA VAL A 252 -12.36 4.98 10.58
C VAL A 252 -12.46 3.86 9.57
N ILE A 253 -11.32 3.28 9.23
CA ILE A 253 -11.22 2.09 8.39
C ILE A 253 -10.97 0.91 9.31
N VAL A 254 -11.94 0.01 9.39
CA VAL A 254 -11.74 -1.30 10.02
C VAL A 254 -11.18 -2.23 8.94
N SER A 255 -9.91 -2.60 9.09
CA SER A 255 -9.14 -3.42 8.14
C SER A 255 -9.00 -4.84 8.65
N VAL A 256 -9.54 -5.80 7.91
CA VAL A 256 -9.40 -7.23 8.21
C VAL A 256 -8.10 -7.72 7.61
N ASN A 257 -7.13 -8.06 8.46
CA ASN A 257 -5.82 -8.50 8.03
C ASN A 257 -5.74 -10.02 8.15
N ASP A 258 -6.07 -10.73 7.07
CA ASP A 258 -5.92 -12.18 6.97
C ASP A 258 -4.46 -12.68 6.92
N LYS A 259 -4.26 -14.00 7.09
CA LYS A 259 -2.94 -14.65 7.18
C LYS A 259 -1.96 -14.35 6.02
N TRP A 260 -2.45 -14.16 4.80
CA TRP A 260 -1.58 -13.83 3.64
C TRP A 260 -1.10 -12.38 3.61
N HIS A 261 -1.65 -11.53 4.47
CA HIS A 261 -1.18 -10.16 4.67
C HIS A 261 0.03 -10.07 5.59
N TYR A 262 0.42 -11.17 6.25
CA TYR A 262 1.59 -11.22 7.13
C TYR A 262 2.72 -12.07 6.53
N CYS A 263 3.93 -11.81 7.00
CA CYS A 263 5.05 -12.72 6.87
C CYS A 263 4.70 -14.06 7.52
N HIS A 264 5.17 -15.16 6.93
CA HIS A 264 4.73 -16.48 7.37
C HIS A 264 5.23 -16.82 8.78
N ASN A 265 6.40 -16.32 9.14
CA ASN A 265 7.12 -16.65 10.38
C ASN A 265 7.09 -15.51 11.42
N CYS A 266 6.37 -14.41 11.19
CA CYS A 266 6.26 -13.31 12.15
C CYS A 266 5.06 -12.39 11.85
N GLU A 267 4.64 -11.60 12.83
CA GLU A 267 3.48 -10.70 12.76
C GLU A 267 3.76 -9.37 12.02
N VAL A 268 4.60 -9.42 10.98
CA VAL A 268 4.94 -8.25 10.16
C VAL A 268 4.09 -8.25 8.89
N LEU A 269 3.37 -7.16 8.65
CA LEU A 269 2.59 -6.96 7.43
C LEU A 269 3.49 -6.94 6.19
N VAL A 270 3.00 -7.52 5.11
CA VAL A 270 3.62 -7.43 3.77
C VAL A 270 3.65 -5.98 3.30
N GLY A 271 4.69 -5.58 2.56
CA GLY A 271 4.94 -4.17 2.23
C GLY A 271 3.81 -3.46 1.50
N SER A 272 3.08 -4.17 0.64
CA SER A 272 1.90 -3.58 -0.02
C SER A 272 0.78 -3.19 0.95
N ARG A 273 0.59 -3.94 2.05
CA ARG A 273 -0.35 -3.56 3.11
C ARG A 273 0.21 -2.51 4.04
N ALA A 274 1.49 -2.62 4.41
CA ALA A 274 2.13 -1.59 5.21
C ALA A 274 2.08 -0.22 4.51
N MET A 275 2.38 -0.15 3.22
CA MET A 275 2.31 1.08 2.42
C MET A 275 0.89 1.63 2.32
N ARG A 276 -0.10 0.78 1.98
CA ARG A 276 -1.51 1.18 1.98
C ARG A 276 -1.90 1.85 3.30
N ASP A 277 -1.56 1.22 4.42
CA ASP A 277 -1.95 1.71 5.73
C ASP A 277 -1.22 3.02 6.10
N ARG A 278 0.02 3.23 5.65
CA ARG A 278 0.68 4.54 5.79
C ARG A 278 -0.03 5.62 4.98
N HIS A 279 -0.39 5.32 3.74
CA HIS A 279 -1.04 6.27 2.83
C HIS A 279 -2.43 6.67 3.33
N LEU A 280 -3.25 5.69 3.72
CA LEU A 280 -4.56 5.96 4.29
C LEU A 280 -4.45 6.83 5.55
N ARG A 281 -3.46 6.61 6.41
CA ARG A 281 -3.21 7.51 7.56
C ARG A 281 -2.83 8.93 7.12
N LEU A 282 -1.96 9.08 6.12
CA LEU A 282 -1.57 10.38 5.58
C LEU A 282 -2.74 11.14 4.94
N LEU A 283 -3.70 10.41 4.38
CA LEU A 283 -4.97 10.94 3.86
C LEU A 283 -5.97 11.34 4.97
N GLY A 284 -5.65 11.08 6.24
CA GLY A 284 -6.47 11.47 7.40
C GLY A 284 -7.43 10.38 7.90
N TYR A 285 -7.29 9.14 7.43
CA TYR A 285 -8.07 8.01 7.96
C TYR A 285 -7.43 7.43 9.22
N VAL A 286 -8.26 7.03 10.18
CA VAL A 286 -7.82 6.23 11.32
C VAL A 286 -8.03 4.75 10.98
N ILE A 287 -7.00 3.93 11.14
CA ILE A 287 -7.06 2.51 10.76
C ILE A 287 -7.13 1.65 12.02
N VAL A 288 -8.23 0.92 12.15
CA VAL A 288 -8.40 -0.15 13.15
C VAL A 288 -8.06 -1.47 12.48
N GLN A 289 -6.90 -2.03 12.81
CA GLN A 289 -6.48 -3.31 12.27
C GLN A 289 -7.07 -4.46 13.08
N LEU A 290 -7.65 -5.44 12.39
CA LEU A 290 -8.13 -6.70 12.94
C LEU A 290 -7.21 -7.83 12.44
N PRO A 291 -6.11 -8.16 13.15
CA PRO A 291 -5.20 -9.21 12.74
C PRO A 291 -5.83 -10.61 12.87
N TYR A 292 -5.54 -11.48 11.90
CA TYR A 292 -6.07 -12.86 11.90
C TYR A 292 -5.71 -13.65 13.17
N HIS A 293 -4.53 -13.43 13.76
CA HIS A 293 -4.10 -14.17 14.95
C HIS A 293 -4.85 -13.76 16.23
N GLU A 294 -5.54 -12.61 16.22
CA GLU A 294 -6.51 -12.25 17.25
C GLU A 294 -7.87 -12.85 16.91
N LEU A 295 -8.32 -12.69 15.66
CA LEU A 295 -9.63 -13.19 15.19
C LEU A 295 -9.77 -14.71 15.28
N GLU A 296 -8.70 -15.47 15.03
CA GLU A 296 -8.71 -16.94 15.07
C GLU A 296 -8.89 -17.51 16.47
N LYS A 297 -8.66 -16.71 17.52
CA LYS A 297 -8.83 -17.09 18.92
C LYS A 297 -10.27 -16.90 19.40
N LEU A 298 -11.10 -16.20 18.64
CA LEU A 298 -12.46 -15.84 19.02
C LEU A 298 -13.44 -16.93 18.60
N ASN A 299 -14.31 -17.34 19.52
CA ASN A 299 -15.29 -18.39 19.32
C ASN A 299 -16.69 -17.81 19.11
N GLY A 300 -17.10 -17.74 17.84
CA GLY A 300 -18.44 -17.34 17.46
C GLY A 300 -18.68 -15.84 17.48
N ILE A 301 -19.92 -15.47 17.14
CA ILE A 301 -20.27 -14.07 16.81
C ILE A 301 -20.20 -13.13 18.02
N GLU A 302 -20.56 -13.59 19.22
CA GLU A 302 -20.59 -12.76 20.44
C GLU A 302 -19.19 -12.29 20.84
N GLU A 303 -18.19 -13.17 20.82
CA GLU A 303 -16.81 -12.80 21.14
C GLU A 303 -16.23 -11.83 20.11
N VAL A 304 -16.54 -12.04 18.81
CA VAL A 304 -16.16 -11.10 17.75
C VAL A 304 -16.80 -9.73 17.97
N LYS A 305 -18.05 -9.68 18.40
CA LYS A 305 -18.73 -8.42 18.73
C LYS A 305 -18.05 -7.71 19.90
N GLN A 306 -17.76 -8.40 20.99
CA GLN A 306 -17.05 -7.82 22.13
C GLN A 306 -15.66 -7.29 21.73
N TYR A 307 -14.94 -8.06 20.93
CA TYR A 307 -13.64 -7.68 20.38
C TYR A 307 -13.72 -6.42 19.51
N LEU A 308 -14.67 -6.35 18.57
CA LEU A 308 -14.89 -5.17 17.72
C LEU A 308 -15.28 -3.95 18.55
N HIS A 309 -16.18 -4.11 19.52
CA HIS A 309 -16.59 -3.03 20.40
C HIS A 309 -15.39 -2.44 21.14
N LYS A 310 -14.52 -3.29 21.72
CA LYS A 310 -13.27 -2.85 22.37
C LYS A 310 -12.36 -2.11 21.39
N LYS A 311 -12.11 -2.68 20.20
CA LYS A 311 -11.26 -2.06 19.17
C LYS A 311 -11.78 -0.69 18.72
N LEU A 312 -13.10 -0.50 18.67
CA LEU A 312 -13.72 0.77 18.30
C LEU A 312 -13.69 1.80 19.44
N LEU A 313 -13.78 1.37 20.70
CA LEU A 313 -13.60 2.25 21.85
C LEU A 313 -12.17 2.77 21.99
N ASP A 314 -11.19 1.94 21.65
CA ASP A 314 -9.76 2.28 21.72
C ASP A 314 -9.30 3.21 20.57
N VAL A 315 -10.21 3.64 19.69
CA VAL A 315 -9.87 4.53 18.57
C VAL A 315 -9.51 5.91 19.12
N PRO A 316 -8.29 6.41 18.87
CA PRO A 316 -7.90 7.74 19.29
C PRO A 316 -8.60 8.77 18.38
N LEU A 317 -9.73 9.29 18.84
CA LEU A 317 -10.49 10.31 18.14
C LEU A 317 -10.02 11.67 18.66
N PHE A 318 -9.14 12.28 17.88
CA PHE A 318 -8.41 13.53 18.16
C PHE A 318 -7.26 13.36 19.15
N GLY A 319 -6.03 13.63 18.68
CA GLY A 319 -4.91 13.89 19.57
C GLY A 319 -5.22 15.16 20.35
N GLY A 320 -5.11 15.10 21.67
CA GLY A 320 -5.04 16.31 22.47
C GLY A 320 -3.89 17.16 21.94
N GLU A 321 -4.22 18.34 21.41
CA GLU A 321 -3.25 19.41 21.34
C GLU A 321 -2.83 19.70 22.78
N GLY A 322 -1.64 19.24 23.16
CA GLY A 322 -0.97 19.66 24.37
C GLY A 322 -0.86 21.18 24.32
N SER A 323 -1.71 21.84 25.10
CA SER A 323 -1.59 23.23 25.48
C SER A 323 -0.98 23.22 26.88
N GLY A 324 0.21 23.78 27.01
CA GLY A 324 0.99 23.86 28.25
C GLY A 324 2.46 23.67 27.99
#